data_AF-A0A1W9VMM0-F1
#
_entry.id   AF-A0A1W9VMM0-F1
#
_cell.length_a   1.000
_cell.length_b   1.000
_cell.length_c   1.000
_cell.angle_alpha   90.00
_cell.angle_beta   90.00
_cell.angle_gamma   90.00
#
_symmetry.space_group_name_H-M   'P 1'
#
loop_
_entity.id
_entity.type
_entity.pdbx_description
1 polymer ?
#
loop_
_entity_poly.entity_id
_entity_poly.type
_entity_poly.pdbx_seq_one_letter_code
_entity_poly.pdbx_strand_id
1 'polypeptide(L)'
;MRQLQNCRNTTTYVLLLIAILSLFVTGCGEKKHSTTKERALLSLTAMRINDDFSKINQEVAGLADVIGELYQPEVIEMNRPNFNIDNYQLADNGVYYKPQNDGGSAVFVSGAIEVDEAVKEIVYFTEFMDSKLIELTKTYPEVVQAYYNDKNSYNRIYPYFDVLAQYGAKMVIPDFNFYYLADEKHNPAKKSVWVNEPYVDPAGRGWMVSAIAPVYVNDILVGVPGLDVTISTITDRYLTKDDYDIVILDENGTVVAINDYLTGVFSLPPLKDHKYLETIRADTYKSDNYNLLKSRSEAVRNLATAIYSDIDHDLT
;
A
#
# COMPACT_ATOMS: atom_id res chain seq x y z
N MET A 1 -6.25 -37.52 -34.88
CA MET A 1 -5.24 -36.51 -34.50
C MET A 1 -5.93 -35.21 -34.15
N ARG A 2 -6.24 -34.99 -32.87
CA ARG A 2 -6.62 -33.69 -32.30
C ARG A 2 -5.88 -33.59 -30.98
N GLN A 3 -4.91 -32.69 -30.90
CA GLN A 3 -4.12 -32.44 -29.71
C GLN A 3 -4.98 -31.69 -28.69
N LEU A 4 -5.05 -32.25 -27.48
CA LEU A 4 -5.55 -31.57 -26.28
C LEU A 4 -4.50 -30.54 -25.87
N GLN A 5 -4.85 -29.26 -25.97
CA GLN A 5 -4.05 -28.17 -25.41
C GLN A 5 -4.37 -28.08 -23.91
N ASN A 6 -3.41 -28.48 -23.09
CA ASN A 6 -3.42 -28.31 -21.65
C ASN A 6 -3.41 -26.80 -21.31
N CYS A 7 -4.55 -26.23 -20.93
CA CYS A 7 -4.59 -25.01 -20.13
C CYS A 7 -4.13 -25.34 -18.71
N ARG A 8 -2.85 -25.09 -18.42
CA ARG A 8 -2.38 -24.96 -17.03
C ARG A 8 -2.91 -23.63 -16.51
N ASN A 9 -3.95 -23.69 -15.68
CA ASN A 9 -4.35 -22.58 -14.82
C ASN A 9 -3.25 -22.38 -13.77
N THR A 10 -2.35 -21.44 -14.00
CA THR A 10 -1.40 -20.99 -12.98
C THR A 10 -2.11 -19.95 -12.12
N THR A 11 -2.85 -20.42 -11.11
CA THR A 11 -3.32 -19.56 -10.02
C THR A 11 -2.07 -19.03 -9.31
N THR A 12 -1.72 -17.76 -9.55
CA THR A 12 -0.61 -17.09 -8.87
C THR A 12 -1.09 -16.79 -7.46
N TYR A 13 -0.63 -17.57 -6.48
CA TYR A 13 -0.81 -17.25 -5.07
C TYR A 13 0.16 -16.12 -4.71
N VAL A 14 -0.37 -15.00 -4.19
CA VAL A 14 0.44 -13.94 -3.60
C VAL A 14 0.96 -14.47 -2.26
N LEU A 15 2.24 -14.84 -2.23
CA LEU A 15 2.94 -15.31 -1.04
C LEU A 15 3.62 -14.12 -0.37
N LEU A 16 3.08 -13.68 0.76
CA LEU A 16 3.79 -12.79 1.68
C LEU A 16 4.83 -13.67 2.40
N LEU A 17 6.08 -13.64 1.93
CA LEU A 17 7.16 -14.48 2.46
C LEU A 17 7.68 -13.92 3.79
N ILE A 18 7.12 -14.40 4.90
CA ILE A 18 7.65 -14.15 6.23
C ILE A 18 8.78 -15.15 6.49
N ALA A 19 10.00 -14.68 6.24
CA ALA A 19 11.22 -15.41 6.55
C ALA A 19 11.40 -15.65 8.05
N ILE A 20 11.66 -16.90 8.43
CA ILE A 20 11.87 -17.34 9.82
C ILE A 20 13.37 -17.47 10.08
N LEU A 21 13.98 -16.58 10.87
CA LEU A 21 15.25 -16.92 11.52
C LEU A 21 15.46 -16.22 12.87
N SER A 22 15.69 -17.03 13.90
CA SER A 22 16.17 -16.60 15.21
C SER A 22 17.62 -16.15 15.10
N LEU A 23 17.90 -14.95 15.59
CA LEU A 23 19.23 -14.36 15.55
C LEU A 23 20.14 -14.97 16.61
N PHE A 24 21.04 -15.86 16.20
CA PHE A 24 22.13 -16.34 17.05
C PHE A 24 23.41 -15.59 16.71
N VAL A 25 23.79 -14.64 17.57
CA VAL A 25 25.16 -14.13 17.64
C VAL A 25 26.04 -15.29 18.11
N THR A 26 26.93 -15.75 17.24
CA THR A 26 27.77 -16.93 17.45
C THR A 26 28.81 -16.69 18.54
N GLY A 27 28.50 -17.09 19.77
CA GLY A 27 29.46 -17.55 20.76
C GLY A 27 29.48 -19.07 20.76
N CYS A 28 30.65 -19.68 20.57
CA CYS A 28 30.83 -21.13 20.58
C CYS A 28 30.20 -21.79 21.82
N GLY A 29 29.09 -22.53 21.63
CA GLY A 29 28.49 -23.36 22.67
C GLY A 29 27.02 -23.66 22.39
N GLU A 30 26.73 -24.91 22.00
CA GLU A 30 25.41 -25.51 21.80
C GLU A 30 24.56 -24.95 20.63
N LYS A 31 24.34 -25.78 19.60
CA LYS A 31 23.19 -25.66 18.69
C LYS A 31 21.90 -25.85 19.51
N LYS A 32 21.42 -24.81 20.17
CA LYS A 32 20.04 -24.77 20.66
C LYS A 32 19.15 -24.56 19.45
N HIS A 33 18.50 -25.64 19.00
CA HIS A 33 17.31 -25.54 18.17
C HIS A 33 16.41 -24.46 18.78
N SER A 34 15.98 -23.50 17.96
CA SER A 34 14.84 -22.65 18.30
C SER A 34 13.75 -23.55 18.88
N THR A 35 13.26 -23.20 20.07
CA THR A 35 12.31 -24.06 20.77
C THR A 35 11.05 -24.19 19.90
N THR A 36 10.40 -25.36 19.86
CA THR A 36 9.15 -25.58 19.10
C THR A 36 8.12 -24.46 19.32
N LYS A 37 8.16 -23.83 20.50
CA LYS A 37 7.34 -22.71 20.91
C LYS A 37 7.62 -21.41 20.13
N GLU A 38 8.88 -21.05 19.88
CA GLU A 38 9.25 -19.86 19.10
C GLU A 38 8.81 -19.98 17.64
N ARG A 39 9.04 -21.14 17.02
CA ARG A 39 8.56 -21.40 15.66
C ARG A 39 7.04 -21.35 15.56
N ALA A 40 6.34 -21.88 16.56
CA ALA A 40 4.88 -21.81 16.62
C ALA A 40 4.37 -20.37 16.77
N LEU A 41 5.04 -19.54 17.59
CA LEU A 41 4.71 -18.13 17.74
C LEU A 41 4.93 -17.37 16.43
N LEU A 42 6.08 -17.52 15.79
CA LEU A 42 6.37 -16.90 14.49
C LEU A 42 5.36 -17.30 13.42
N SER A 43 5.02 -18.60 13.36
CA SER A 43 4.00 -19.10 12.43
C SER A 43 2.63 -18.48 12.71
N LEU A 44 2.25 -18.34 13.98
CA LEU A 44 0.99 -17.70 14.37
C LEU A 44 0.96 -16.21 13.99
N THR A 45 2.05 -15.49 14.25
CA THR A 45 2.18 -14.07 13.85
C THR A 45 2.09 -13.94 12.33
N ALA A 46 2.78 -14.79 11.59
CA ALA A 46 2.74 -14.81 10.14
C ALA A 46 1.33 -15.08 9.60
N MET A 47 0.61 -16.06 10.16
CA MET A 47 -0.76 -16.36 9.79
C MET A 47 -1.71 -15.18 10.06
N ARG A 48 -1.54 -14.47 11.18
CA ARG A 48 -2.36 -13.29 11.51
C ARG A 48 -2.13 -12.13 10.55
N ILE A 49 -0.87 -11.84 10.24
CA ILE A 49 -0.52 -10.82 9.24
C ILE A 49 -1.13 -11.19 7.89
N ASN A 50 -0.96 -12.45 7.46
CA ASN A 50 -1.48 -12.91 6.18
C ASN A 50 -3.02 -12.87 6.11
N ASP A 51 -3.71 -13.23 7.19
CA ASP A 51 -5.18 -13.16 7.25
C ASP A 51 -5.69 -11.71 7.14
N ASP A 52 -5.11 -10.78 7.90
CA ASP A 52 -5.46 -9.37 7.84
C ASP A 52 -5.13 -8.77 6.46
N PHE A 53 -3.94 -9.01 5.92
CA PHE A 53 -3.54 -8.52 4.60
C PHE A 53 -4.38 -9.12 3.46
N SER A 54 -4.77 -10.39 3.57
CA SER A 54 -5.69 -11.00 2.61
C SER A 54 -7.06 -10.34 2.64
N LYS A 55 -7.57 -9.95 3.81
CA LYS A 55 -8.85 -9.23 3.93
C LYS A 55 -8.75 -7.83 3.33
N ILE A 56 -7.70 -7.08 3.63
CA ILE A 56 -7.46 -5.75 3.03
C ILE A 56 -7.42 -5.84 1.50
N ASN A 57 -6.74 -6.86 0.95
CA ASN A 57 -6.66 -7.04 -0.50
C ASN A 57 -8.01 -7.43 -1.15
N GLN A 58 -8.92 -8.06 -0.40
CA GLN A 58 -10.29 -8.32 -0.84
C GLN A 58 -11.14 -7.05 -0.77
N GLU A 59 -10.98 -6.26 0.30
CA GLU A 59 -11.73 -5.03 0.50
C GLU A 59 -11.38 -3.94 -0.51
N VAL A 60 -10.11 -3.82 -0.91
CA VAL A 60 -9.74 -2.87 -1.98
C VAL A 60 -10.33 -3.29 -3.33
N ALA A 61 -10.47 -4.60 -3.60
CA ALA A 61 -11.16 -5.09 -4.79
C ALA A 61 -12.66 -4.74 -4.73
N GLY A 62 -13.31 -4.97 -3.59
CA GLY A 62 -14.70 -4.57 -3.38
C GLY A 62 -14.91 -3.05 -3.47
N LEU A 63 -13.95 -2.25 -3.01
CA LEU A 63 -13.95 -0.81 -3.21
C LEU A 63 -13.86 -0.47 -4.70
N ALA A 64 -12.98 -1.11 -5.47
CA ALA A 64 -12.91 -0.91 -6.92
C ALA A 64 -14.24 -1.24 -7.63
N ASP A 65 -14.93 -2.31 -7.22
CA ASP A 65 -16.25 -2.66 -7.75
C ASP A 65 -17.28 -1.55 -7.46
N VAL A 66 -17.36 -1.08 -6.22
CA VAL A 66 -18.24 0.05 -5.83
C VAL A 66 -17.95 1.29 -6.65
N ILE A 67 -16.68 1.62 -6.88
CA ILE A 67 -16.29 2.77 -7.69
C ILE A 67 -16.69 2.56 -9.15
N GLY A 68 -16.50 1.36 -9.70
CA GLY A 68 -16.92 1.01 -11.06
C GLY A 68 -18.42 1.17 -11.29
N GLU A 69 -19.25 0.91 -10.27
CA GLU A 69 -20.69 1.18 -10.30
C GLU A 69 -21.00 2.69 -10.38
N LEU A 70 -20.23 3.53 -9.69
CA LEU A 70 -20.42 4.99 -9.71
C LEU A 70 -20.14 5.62 -11.09
N TYR A 71 -19.40 4.92 -11.96
CA TYR A 71 -19.16 5.35 -13.34
C TYR A 71 -20.30 4.99 -14.31
N GLN A 72 -21.33 4.25 -13.89
CA GLN A 72 -22.44 3.93 -14.76
C GLN A 72 -23.32 5.16 -15.02
N PRO A 73 -23.69 5.47 -16.28
CA PRO A 73 -24.48 6.67 -16.59
C PRO A 73 -25.79 6.76 -15.81
N GLU A 74 -26.48 5.64 -15.58
CA GLU A 74 -27.73 5.60 -14.83
C GLU A 74 -27.52 5.98 -13.36
N VAL A 75 -26.39 5.56 -12.77
CA VAL A 75 -26.02 5.87 -11.38
C VAL A 75 -25.62 7.35 -11.25
N ILE A 76 -24.87 7.88 -12.21
CA ILE A 76 -24.50 9.30 -12.26
C ILE A 76 -25.77 10.16 -12.34
N GLU A 77 -26.68 9.88 -13.27
CA GLU A 77 -27.92 10.65 -13.43
C GLU A 77 -28.84 10.54 -12.21
N MET A 78 -28.93 9.36 -11.59
CA MET A 78 -29.69 9.16 -10.35
C MET A 78 -29.13 10.02 -9.19
N ASN A 79 -27.80 10.13 -9.10
CA ASN A 79 -27.13 10.84 -8.03
C ASN A 79 -26.96 12.35 -8.28
N ARG A 80 -27.05 12.80 -9.54
CA ARG A 80 -26.85 14.20 -9.97
C ARG A 80 -27.59 15.25 -9.11
N PRO A 81 -28.86 15.05 -8.68
CA PRO A 81 -29.56 16.01 -7.82
C PRO A 81 -28.95 16.20 -6.43
N ASN A 82 -28.11 15.25 -5.98
CA ASN A 82 -27.48 15.23 -4.65
C ASN A 82 -25.99 15.61 -4.69
N PHE A 83 -25.49 16.12 -5.83
CA PHE A 83 -24.11 16.56 -5.93
C PHE A 83 -23.85 17.81 -5.08
N ASN A 84 -22.84 17.74 -4.21
CA ASN A 84 -22.45 18.85 -3.34
C ASN A 84 -21.41 19.75 -4.02
N ILE A 85 -21.81 20.41 -5.10
CA ILE A 85 -20.94 21.23 -5.96
C ILE A 85 -20.25 22.36 -5.17
N ASP A 86 -20.95 22.94 -4.20
CA ASP A 86 -20.47 24.07 -3.38
C ASP A 86 -19.37 23.67 -2.38
N ASN A 87 -19.12 22.37 -2.19
CA ASN A 87 -18.06 21.87 -1.29
C ASN A 87 -16.65 22.05 -1.86
N TYR A 88 -16.50 22.51 -3.10
CA TYR A 88 -15.22 22.48 -3.81
C TYR A 88 -14.85 23.85 -4.38
N GLN A 89 -13.54 24.13 -4.44
CA GLN A 89 -13.00 25.40 -4.92
C GLN A 89 -11.82 25.18 -5.86
N LEU A 90 -11.68 26.06 -6.85
CA LEU A 90 -10.51 26.12 -7.73
C LEU A 90 -9.55 27.19 -7.20
N ALA A 91 -8.35 26.79 -6.80
CA ALA A 91 -7.29 27.70 -6.38
C ALA A 91 -6.59 28.36 -7.59
N ASP A 92 -5.93 29.50 -7.35
CA ASP A 92 -5.24 30.28 -8.39
C ASP A 92 -4.14 29.50 -9.13
N ASN A 93 -3.57 28.48 -8.50
CA ASN A 93 -2.56 27.59 -9.08
C ASN A 93 -3.16 26.46 -9.95
N GLY A 94 -4.49 26.43 -10.10
CA GLY A 94 -5.23 25.45 -10.89
C GLY A 94 -5.60 24.17 -10.15
N VAL A 95 -5.33 24.08 -8.83
CA VAL A 95 -5.75 22.94 -8.01
C VAL A 95 -7.23 23.06 -7.66
N TYR A 96 -8.01 22.01 -7.91
CA TYR A 96 -9.40 21.91 -7.46
C TYR A 96 -9.47 21.04 -6.21
N TYR A 97 -10.06 21.55 -5.13
CA TYR A 97 -9.96 20.90 -3.82
C TYR A 97 -11.18 21.15 -2.96
N LYS A 98 -11.31 20.35 -1.89
CA LYS A 98 -12.30 20.56 -0.82
C LYS A 98 -11.64 21.38 0.30
N PRO A 99 -12.06 22.62 0.58
CA PRO A 99 -11.41 23.49 1.57
C PRO A 99 -11.85 23.24 3.02
N GLN A 100 -13.02 22.62 3.24
CA GLN A 100 -13.58 22.41 4.57
C GLN A 100 -13.45 20.97 5.01
N ASN A 101 -12.96 20.78 6.24
CA ASN A 101 -12.99 19.49 6.92
C ASN A 101 -14.36 19.28 7.59
N ASP A 102 -15.18 18.41 7.00
CA ASP A 102 -16.49 17.99 7.51
C ASP A 102 -16.44 16.62 8.20
N GLY A 103 -15.24 16.10 8.46
CA GLY A 103 -15.02 14.75 8.98
C GLY A 103 -15.01 13.65 7.91
N GLY A 104 -15.13 14.01 6.63
CA GLY A 104 -15.05 13.10 5.48
C GLY A 104 -13.67 13.07 4.82
N SER A 105 -13.65 12.84 3.50
CA SER A 105 -12.43 12.79 2.70
C SER A 105 -11.93 14.19 2.31
N ALA A 106 -10.63 14.34 2.12
CA ALA A 106 -10.04 15.43 1.35
C ALA A 106 -10.13 15.13 -0.15
N VAL A 107 -10.09 16.18 -0.96
CA VAL A 107 -10.12 16.12 -2.43
C VAL A 107 -9.04 17.01 -2.99
N PHE A 108 -8.30 16.50 -3.97
CA PHE A 108 -7.23 17.19 -4.68
C PHE A 108 -7.24 16.79 -6.15
N VAL A 109 -7.52 17.72 -7.04
CA VAL A 109 -7.24 17.61 -8.48
C VAL A 109 -6.04 18.50 -8.75
N SER A 110 -4.94 17.90 -9.20
CA SER A 110 -3.64 18.60 -9.22
C SER A 110 -3.58 19.78 -10.20
N GLY A 111 -4.49 19.81 -11.18
CA GLY A 111 -4.44 20.73 -12.31
C GLY A 111 -3.37 20.37 -13.34
N ALA A 112 -2.75 19.18 -13.28
CA ALA A 112 -1.82 18.72 -14.32
C ALA A 112 -2.46 18.72 -15.71
N ILE A 113 -3.76 18.43 -15.76
CA ILE A 113 -4.65 18.73 -16.87
C ILE A 113 -5.64 19.84 -16.49
N GLU A 114 -6.33 20.41 -17.47
CA GLU A 114 -7.37 21.41 -17.22
C GLU A 114 -8.52 20.82 -16.38
N VAL A 115 -8.91 21.52 -15.30
CA VAL A 115 -10.05 21.12 -14.47
C VAL A 115 -11.33 21.67 -15.10
N ASP A 116 -11.81 20.95 -16.12
CA ASP A 116 -13.07 21.23 -16.80
C ASP A 116 -14.29 20.64 -16.07
N GLU A 117 -15.48 20.80 -16.64
CA GLU A 117 -16.73 20.28 -16.06
C GLU A 117 -16.76 18.74 -16.03
N ALA A 118 -16.06 18.05 -16.92
CA ALA A 118 -16.00 16.59 -16.91
C ALA A 118 -15.17 16.08 -15.72
N VAL A 119 -14.02 16.71 -15.43
CA VAL A 119 -13.20 16.38 -14.25
C VAL A 119 -13.95 16.71 -12.96
N LYS A 120 -14.66 17.85 -12.91
CA LYS A 120 -15.50 18.22 -11.76
C LYS A 120 -16.63 17.23 -11.53
N GLU A 121 -17.30 16.79 -12.59
CA GLU A 121 -18.36 15.79 -12.48
C GLU A 121 -17.84 14.47 -11.89
N ILE A 122 -16.61 14.04 -12.27
CA ILE A 122 -15.92 12.91 -11.62
C ILE A 122 -15.80 13.13 -10.11
N VAL A 123 -15.33 14.31 -9.68
CA VAL A 123 -15.24 14.64 -8.24
C VAL A 123 -16.59 14.53 -7.54
N TYR A 124 -17.69 14.92 -8.20
CA TYR A 124 -19.02 14.94 -7.60
C TYR A 124 -19.62 13.52 -7.46
N PHE A 125 -19.66 12.73 -8.54
CA PHE A 125 -20.27 11.41 -8.45
C PHE A 125 -19.42 10.42 -7.64
N THR A 126 -18.11 10.66 -7.53
CA THR A 126 -17.23 9.86 -6.67
C THR A 126 -17.38 10.19 -5.18
N GLU A 127 -18.02 11.30 -4.80
CA GLU A 127 -18.28 11.63 -3.38
C GLU A 127 -19.08 10.53 -2.66
N PHE A 128 -19.93 9.82 -3.39
CA PHE A 128 -20.74 8.73 -2.83
C PHE A 128 -19.91 7.55 -2.29
N MET A 129 -18.64 7.44 -2.67
CA MET A 129 -17.72 6.44 -2.10
C MET A 129 -17.17 6.82 -0.71
N ASP A 130 -17.29 8.08 -0.27
CA ASP A 130 -16.70 8.56 1.00
C ASP A 130 -17.14 7.70 2.19
N SER A 131 -18.41 7.28 2.21
CA SER A 131 -18.95 6.42 3.25
C SER A 131 -18.19 5.09 3.36
N LYS A 132 -17.82 4.48 2.23
CA LYS A 132 -17.03 3.24 2.19
C LYS A 132 -15.58 3.48 2.58
N LEU A 133 -14.96 4.60 2.18
CA LEU A 133 -13.61 4.97 2.65
C LEU A 133 -13.54 5.10 4.19
N ILE A 134 -14.55 5.75 4.76
CA ILE A 134 -14.71 5.88 6.22
C ILE A 134 -14.96 4.53 6.88
N GLU A 135 -15.82 3.69 6.31
CA GLU A 135 -16.12 2.36 6.83
C GLU A 135 -14.87 1.47 6.89
N LEU A 136 -14.08 1.45 5.82
CA LEU A 136 -12.89 0.59 5.71
C LEU A 136 -11.84 0.94 6.77
N THR A 137 -11.54 2.22 6.95
CA THR A 137 -10.58 2.68 7.98
C THR A 137 -11.08 2.49 9.41
N LYS A 138 -12.40 2.39 9.64
CA LYS A 138 -12.98 2.07 10.96
C LYS A 138 -13.03 0.57 11.23
N THR A 139 -13.33 -0.22 10.20
CA THR A 139 -13.49 -1.68 10.29
C THR A 139 -12.15 -2.39 10.38
N TYR A 140 -11.14 -1.88 9.69
CA TYR A 140 -9.79 -2.44 9.60
C TYR A 140 -8.79 -1.48 10.27
N PRO A 141 -8.50 -1.64 11.57
CA PRO A 141 -7.62 -0.72 12.32
C PRO A 141 -6.19 -0.62 11.76
N GLU A 142 -5.78 -1.61 10.95
CA GLU A 142 -4.51 -1.61 10.23
C GLU A 142 -4.47 -0.65 9.03
N VAL A 143 -5.64 -0.30 8.48
CA VAL A 143 -5.77 0.63 7.36
C VAL A 143 -5.85 2.06 7.90
N VAL A 144 -4.78 2.83 7.70
CA VAL A 144 -4.69 4.21 8.23
C VAL A 144 -5.28 5.23 7.27
N GLN A 145 -5.32 4.92 5.97
CA GLN A 145 -5.87 5.75 4.91
C GLN A 145 -6.54 4.88 3.86
N ALA A 146 -7.61 5.41 3.27
CA ALA A 146 -8.26 4.86 2.10
C ALA A 146 -8.41 5.96 1.06
N TYR A 147 -8.08 5.69 -0.19
CA TYR A 147 -8.12 6.70 -1.25
C TYR A 147 -8.64 6.16 -2.56
N TYR A 148 -8.88 7.10 -3.47
CA TYR A 148 -9.12 6.90 -4.89
C TYR A 148 -8.27 7.87 -5.69
N ASN A 149 -7.45 7.33 -6.61
CA ASN A 149 -6.66 8.09 -7.58
C ASN A 149 -7.19 7.86 -8.99
N ASP A 150 -7.37 8.90 -9.80
CA ASP A 150 -7.87 8.77 -11.16
C ASP A 150 -6.81 9.13 -12.24
N LYS A 151 -7.16 8.85 -13.50
CA LYS A 151 -6.30 9.15 -14.66
C LYS A 151 -6.04 10.65 -14.90
N ASN A 152 -6.86 11.53 -14.34
CA ASN A 152 -6.84 12.98 -14.49
C ASN A 152 -5.99 13.66 -13.40
N SER A 153 -5.25 12.89 -12.60
CA SER A 153 -4.56 13.38 -11.41
C SER A 153 -5.50 13.99 -10.36
N TYR A 154 -6.66 13.36 -10.21
CA TYR A 154 -7.55 13.53 -9.07
C TYR A 154 -7.29 12.47 -8.01
N ASN A 155 -7.17 12.93 -6.75
CA ASN A 155 -7.10 12.14 -5.52
C ASN A 155 -8.27 12.52 -4.60
N ARG A 156 -8.96 11.52 -4.06
CA ARG A 156 -9.88 11.63 -2.92
C ARG A 156 -9.40 10.69 -1.84
N ILE A 157 -9.20 11.19 -0.63
CA ILE A 157 -8.49 10.45 0.42
C ILE A 157 -9.12 10.71 1.80
N TYR A 158 -9.33 9.63 2.55
CA TYR A 158 -9.77 9.65 3.93
C TYR A 158 -8.63 9.19 4.86
N PRO A 159 -8.42 9.84 6.02
CA PRO A 159 -9.12 11.03 6.53
C PRO A 159 -8.66 12.34 5.88
N TYR A 160 -9.51 13.37 5.97
CA TYR A 160 -9.20 14.72 5.50
C TYR A 160 -7.87 15.26 6.07
N PHE A 161 -7.09 15.93 5.22
CA PHE A 161 -5.97 16.80 5.59
C PHE A 161 -5.87 17.99 4.61
N ASP A 162 -5.02 18.97 4.92
CA ASP A 162 -4.79 20.13 4.07
C ASP A 162 -3.95 19.74 2.84
N VAL A 163 -4.64 19.45 1.73
CA VAL A 163 -4.00 19.04 0.47
C VAL A 163 -3.18 20.15 -0.18
N LEU A 164 -3.48 21.42 0.07
CA LEU A 164 -2.73 22.53 -0.52
C LEU A 164 -1.37 22.72 0.15
N ALA A 165 -1.30 22.42 1.46
CA ALA A 165 -0.04 22.41 2.20
C ALA A 165 0.83 21.19 1.87
N GLN A 166 0.20 20.05 1.55
CA GLN A 166 0.89 18.76 1.44
C GLN A 166 1.25 18.39 -0.02
N TYR A 167 0.34 18.59 -0.97
CA TYR A 167 0.50 18.17 -2.36
C TYR A 167 0.92 19.32 -3.27
N GLY A 168 1.79 18.99 -4.22
CA GLY A 168 2.25 19.95 -5.23
C GLY A 168 1.25 20.09 -6.37
N ALA A 169 0.91 21.32 -6.74
CA ALA A 169 0.17 21.59 -7.97
C ALA A 169 0.89 20.97 -9.19
N LYS A 170 0.10 20.57 -10.20
CA LYS A 170 0.55 19.88 -11.42
C LYS A 170 1.21 18.51 -11.19
N MET A 171 1.08 17.92 -10.00
CA MET A 171 1.46 16.52 -9.75
C MET A 171 0.75 15.59 -10.73
N VAL A 172 1.50 14.69 -11.37
CA VAL A 172 0.98 13.68 -12.29
C VAL A 172 0.84 12.38 -11.51
N ILE A 173 -0.34 12.16 -10.90
CA ILE A 173 -0.60 10.98 -10.06
C ILE A 173 -0.40 9.65 -10.81
N PRO A 174 -0.76 9.53 -12.11
CA PRO A 174 -0.51 8.31 -12.86
C PRO A 174 0.95 7.87 -12.96
N ASP A 175 1.91 8.76 -12.70
CA ASP A 175 3.35 8.44 -12.74
C ASP A 175 3.84 7.76 -11.45
N PHE A 176 3.01 7.62 -10.42
CA PHE A 176 3.37 7.01 -9.14
C PHE A 176 3.01 5.52 -9.07
N ASN A 177 3.77 4.77 -8.29
CA ASN A 177 3.66 3.30 -8.16
C ASN A 177 2.26 2.82 -7.74
N PHE A 178 1.61 3.54 -6.84
CA PHE A 178 0.27 3.27 -6.36
C PHE A 178 -0.82 3.53 -7.43
N TYR A 179 -0.44 3.97 -8.62
CA TYR A 179 -1.31 4.04 -9.80
C TYR A 179 -0.84 3.11 -10.92
N TYR A 180 0.40 3.29 -11.43
CA TYR A 180 0.83 2.57 -12.64
C TYR A 180 0.93 1.06 -12.43
N LEU A 181 1.15 0.57 -11.20
CA LEU A 181 1.17 -0.87 -10.93
C LEU A 181 -0.18 -1.55 -11.15
N ALA A 182 -1.27 -0.79 -11.24
CA ALA A 182 -2.60 -1.30 -11.57
C ALA A 182 -2.96 -1.19 -13.07
N ASP A 183 -2.09 -0.60 -13.90
CA ASP A 183 -2.33 -0.50 -15.34
C ASP A 183 -2.25 -1.86 -16.06
N GLU A 184 -2.70 -1.91 -17.32
CA GLU A 184 -2.74 -3.14 -18.10
C GLU A 184 -1.34 -3.71 -18.38
N LYS A 185 -0.31 -2.87 -18.42
CA LYS A 185 1.07 -3.26 -18.69
C LYS A 185 1.67 -4.00 -17.50
N HIS A 186 1.41 -3.54 -16.28
CA HIS A 186 1.96 -4.10 -15.04
C HIS A 186 1.03 -5.14 -14.41
N ASN A 187 -0.28 -4.99 -14.58
CA ASN A 187 -1.32 -5.86 -14.04
C ASN A 187 -2.33 -6.28 -15.13
N PRO A 188 -1.92 -7.11 -16.12
CA PRO A 188 -2.79 -7.57 -17.19
C PRO A 188 -3.95 -8.45 -16.68
N ALA A 189 -3.84 -9.00 -15.47
CA ALA A 189 -4.91 -9.75 -14.83
C ALA A 189 -6.04 -8.86 -14.29
N LYS A 190 -5.82 -7.54 -14.19
CA LYS A 190 -6.76 -6.55 -13.67
C LYS A 190 -7.28 -6.92 -12.26
N LYS A 191 -6.40 -7.39 -11.38
CA LYS A 191 -6.73 -7.84 -10.01
C LYS A 191 -6.24 -6.86 -8.96
N SER A 192 -6.74 -6.97 -7.73
CA SER A 192 -6.09 -6.31 -6.60
C SER A 192 -4.67 -6.86 -6.40
N VAL A 193 -3.74 -5.94 -6.14
CA VAL A 193 -2.31 -6.23 -5.94
C VAL A 193 -1.78 -5.39 -4.79
N TRP A 194 -0.76 -5.90 -4.11
CA TRP A 194 0.00 -5.11 -3.15
C TRP A 194 1.13 -4.38 -3.88
N VAL A 195 1.31 -3.10 -3.55
CA VAL A 195 2.57 -2.40 -3.81
C VAL A 195 3.61 -3.01 -2.87
N ASN A 196 4.42 -3.90 -3.43
CA ASN A 196 5.34 -4.80 -2.72
C ASN A 196 6.53 -4.07 -2.07
N GLU A 197 6.98 -2.96 -2.65
CA GLU A 197 8.07 -2.15 -2.10
C GLU A 197 7.55 -1.07 -1.15
N PRO A 198 8.00 -1.05 0.13
CA PRO A 198 7.63 0.03 1.04
C PRO A 198 8.06 1.39 0.51
N TYR A 199 7.11 2.32 0.46
CA TYR A 199 7.33 3.67 -0.05
C TYR A 199 6.90 4.72 0.97
N VAL A 200 7.36 5.95 0.77
CA VAL A 200 7.00 7.09 1.63
C VAL A 200 5.63 7.62 1.20
N ASP A 201 4.73 7.72 2.16
CA ASP A 201 3.42 8.35 1.99
C ASP A 201 3.53 9.81 1.54
N PRO A 202 3.01 10.20 0.36
CA PRO A 202 2.87 11.59 -0.02
C PRO A 202 2.02 12.42 0.94
N ALA A 203 1.08 11.82 1.68
CA ALA A 203 0.28 12.48 2.71
C ALA A 203 0.97 12.58 4.09
N GLY A 204 2.21 12.12 4.22
CA GLY A 204 3.07 12.35 5.39
C GLY A 204 2.90 11.38 6.57
N ARG A 205 2.28 10.21 6.38
CA ARG A 205 2.16 9.14 7.40
C ARG A 205 3.42 8.30 7.57
N GLY A 206 4.48 8.54 6.80
CA GLY A 206 5.74 7.82 6.88
C GLY A 206 5.81 6.65 5.90
N TRP A 207 6.51 5.58 6.26
CA TRP A 207 6.63 4.40 5.41
C TRP A 207 5.35 3.58 5.43
N MET A 208 4.92 3.11 4.28
CA MET A 208 3.73 2.30 4.13
C MET A 208 3.87 1.24 3.04
N VAL A 209 2.91 0.33 3.02
CA VAL A 209 2.57 -0.54 1.90
C VAL A 209 1.08 -0.38 1.62
N SER A 210 0.67 -0.61 0.38
CA SER A 210 -0.71 -0.37 -0.02
C SER A 210 -1.26 -1.50 -0.84
N ALA A 211 -2.49 -1.91 -0.52
CA ALA A 211 -3.28 -2.74 -1.41
C ALA A 211 -3.98 -1.81 -2.39
N ILE A 212 -3.86 -2.08 -3.68
CA ILE A 212 -4.48 -1.30 -4.76
C ILE A 212 -5.31 -2.20 -5.66
N ALA A 213 -6.34 -1.66 -6.29
CA ALA A 213 -7.13 -2.39 -7.28
C ALA A 213 -7.47 -1.49 -8.46
N PRO A 214 -7.41 -1.98 -9.71
CA PRO A 214 -7.78 -1.18 -10.86
C PRO A 214 -9.30 -1.07 -11.04
N VAL A 215 -9.78 0.12 -11.42
CA VAL A 215 -11.16 0.34 -11.88
C VAL A 215 -11.14 0.52 -13.39
N TYR A 216 -11.71 -0.44 -14.12
CA TYR A 216 -11.86 -0.37 -15.57
C TYR A 216 -13.30 -0.08 -15.97
N VAL A 217 -13.50 0.88 -16.87
CA VAL A 217 -14.80 1.19 -17.49
C VAL A 217 -14.60 1.18 -19.00
N ASN A 218 -15.36 0.33 -19.71
CA ASN A 218 -15.21 0.13 -21.16
C ASN A 218 -13.75 -0.14 -21.57
N ASP A 219 -13.08 -1.04 -20.83
CA ASP A 219 -11.67 -1.40 -21.01
C ASP A 219 -10.64 -0.28 -20.79
N ILE A 220 -11.06 0.87 -20.27
CA ILE A 220 -10.17 1.98 -19.91
C ILE A 220 -9.97 2.00 -18.40
N LEU A 221 -8.72 2.04 -17.93
CA LEU A 221 -8.42 2.31 -16.52
C LEU A 221 -8.86 3.74 -16.20
N VAL A 222 -9.91 3.90 -15.39
CA VAL A 222 -10.42 5.20 -14.96
C VAL A 222 -9.81 5.66 -13.65
N GLY A 223 -9.42 4.72 -12.79
CA GLY A 223 -8.71 5.01 -11.56
C GLY A 223 -8.32 3.78 -10.76
N VAL A 224 -7.73 4.02 -9.60
CA VAL A 224 -7.09 3.05 -8.73
C VAL A 224 -7.38 3.47 -7.27
N PRO A 225 -8.35 2.84 -6.59
CA PRO A 225 -8.42 2.90 -5.14
C PRO A 225 -7.26 2.18 -4.47
N GLY A 226 -6.94 2.62 -3.26
CA GLY A 226 -5.96 1.96 -2.42
C GLY A 226 -6.27 2.07 -0.92
N LEU A 227 -5.74 1.11 -0.17
CA LEU A 227 -5.80 1.02 1.28
C LEU A 227 -4.37 0.97 1.83
N ASP A 228 -4.03 1.94 2.67
CA ASP A 228 -2.67 2.14 3.15
C ASP A 228 -2.48 1.54 4.54
N VAL A 229 -1.41 0.77 4.69
CA VAL A 229 -0.97 0.20 5.95
C VAL A 229 0.44 0.73 6.25
N THR A 230 0.59 1.51 7.31
CA THR A 230 1.91 2.02 7.69
C THR A 230 2.76 0.95 8.34
N ILE A 231 4.07 1.06 8.16
CA ILE A 231 5.06 0.21 8.84
C ILE A 231 4.94 0.30 10.37
N SER A 232 4.63 1.49 10.89
CA SER A 232 4.38 1.69 12.32
C SER A 232 3.19 0.88 12.79
N THR A 233 2.08 0.88 12.05
CA THR A 233 0.89 0.08 12.36
C THR A 233 1.18 -1.41 12.31
N ILE A 234 1.96 -1.87 11.32
CA ILE A 234 2.41 -3.28 11.27
C ILE A 234 3.21 -3.63 12.53
N THR A 235 4.17 -2.77 12.89
CA THR A 235 5.02 -2.96 14.07
C THR A 235 4.17 -3.01 15.34
N ASP A 236 3.35 -1.99 15.60
CA ASP A 236 2.58 -1.85 16.83
C ASP A 236 1.52 -2.95 17.00
N ARG A 237 0.95 -3.44 15.89
CA ARG A 237 -0.14 -4.42 15.92
C ARG A 237 0.34 -5.86 16.00
N TYR A 238 1.39 -6.19 15.26
CA TYR A 238 1.83 -7.57 15.09
C TYR A 238 3.11 -7.90 15.86
N LEU A 239 3.91 -6.90 16.21
CA LEU A 239 5.16 -7.06 16.95
C LEU A 239 4.98 -6.50 18.37
N THR A 240 5.00 -7.37 19.37
CA THR A 240 4.96 -6.95 20.78
C THR A 240 6.34 -6.49 21.25
N LYS A 241 6.40 -5.81 22.40
CA LYS A 241 7.68 -5.40 23.00
C LYS A 241 8.58 -6.58 23.37
N ASP A 242 8.01 -7.77 23.54
CA ASP A 242 8.74 -9.00 23.85
C ASP A 242 9.19 -9.74 22.58
N ASP A 243 8.72 -9.33 21.40
CA ASP A 243 9.10 -9.87 20.09
C ASP A 243 10.42 -9.26 19.61
N TYR A 244 11.47 -9.42 20.44
CA TYR A 244 12.80 -8.87 20.18
C TYR A 244 13.47 -9.47 18.94
N ASP A 245 12.95 -10.57 18.38
CA ASP A 245 13.62 -11.38 17.35
C ASP A 245 12.87 -11.41 16.00
N ILE A 246 11.82 -10.59 15.81
CA ILE A 246 11.00 -10.60 14.59
C ILE A 246 11.39 -9.46 13.64
N VAL A 247 11.58 -9.81 12.37
CA VAL A 247 11.79 -8.88 11.25
C VAL A 247 10.87 -9.24 10.10
N ILE A 248 10.22 -8.25 9.51
CA ILE A 248 9.40 -8.42 8.30
C ILE A 248 10.21 -7.88 7.12
N LEU A 249 10.37 -8.70 6.09
CA LEU A 249 11.12 -8.39 4.88
C LEU A 249 10.17 -8.42 3.67
N ASP A 250 10.51 -7.66 2.64
CA ASP A 250 9.92 -7.84 1.31
C ASP A 250 10.58 -9.03 0.59
N GLU A 251 10.12 -9.33 -0.62
CA GLU A 251 10.68 -10.42 -1.44
C GLU A 251 12.14 -10.19 -1.86
N ASN A 252 12.66 -8.96 -1.76
CA ASN A 252 14.00 -8.56 -2.18
C ASN A 252 14.99 -8.38 -1.01
N GLY A 253 14.58 -8.67 0.23
CA GLY A 253 15.44 -8.52 1.41
C GLY A 253 15.42 -7.14 2.05
N THR A 254 14.54 -6.24 1.60
CA THR A 254 14.35 -4.93 2.22
C THR A 254 13.53 -5.07 3.48
N VAL A 255 13.98 -4.43 4.55
CA VAL A 255 13.25 -4.43 5.82
C VAL A 255 11.97 -3.62 5.69
N VAL A 256 10.84 -4.30 5.81
CA VAL A 256 9.49 -3.72 5.89
C VAL A 256 9.28 -3.17 7.29
N ALA A 257 9.36 -4.03 8.32
CA ALA A 257 9.20 -3.68 9.73
C ALA A 257 10.24 -4.39 10.61
N ILE A 258 10.73 -3.69 11.64
CA ILE A 258 11.72 -4.20 12.60
C ILE A 258 11.62 -3.39 13.90
N ASN A 259 11.91 -4.03 15.04
CA ASN A 259 11.97 -3.31 16.31
C ASN A 259 13.29 -2.49 16.46
N ASP A 260 13.31 -1.55 17.40
CA ASP A 260 14.47 -0.67 17.63
C ASP A 260 15.74 -1.43 18.05
N TYR A 261 15.58 -2.51 18.82
CA TYR A 261 16.70 -3.33 19.28
C TYR A 261 17.43 -3.98 18.09
N LEU A 262 16.69 -4.64 17.20
CA LEU A 262 17.24 -5.30 16.03
C LEU A 262 17.76 -4.34 14.97
N THR A 263 17.21 -3.12 14.90
CA THR A 263 17.79 -2.05 14.07
C THR A 263 19.25 -1.81 14.44
N GLY A 264 19.57 -1.78 15.74
CA GLY A 264 20.93 -1.70 16.24
C GLY A 264 21.77 -2.95 15.94
N VAL A 265 21.21 -4.15 16.18
CA VAL A 265 21.89 -5.44 15.91
C VAL A 265 22.26 -5.57 14.43
N PHE A 266 21.36 -5.18 13.52
CA PHE A 266 21.57 -5.25 12.07
C PHE A 266 22.35 -4.08 11.50
N SER A 267 22.77 -3.12 12.35
CA SER A 267 23.47 -1.90 11.91
C SER A 267 22.69 -1.14 10.84
N LEU A 268 21.36 -1.16 10.95
CA LEU A 268 20.46 -0.44 10.05
C LEU A 268 20.35 1.03 10.50
N PRO A 269 20.09 1.97 9.58
CA PRO A 269 19.70 3.31 9.98
C PRO A 269 18.41 3.23 10.82
N PRO A 270 18.24 4.10 11.83
CA PRO A 270 16.98 4.20 12.56
C PRO A 270 15.79 4.34 11.61
N LEU A 271 14.76 3.51 11.78
CA LEU A 271 13.45 3.72 11.16
C LEU A 271 12.76 4.88 11.88
N LYS A 272 13.29 6.10 11.74
CA LYS A 272 12.58 7.27 12.24
C LYS A 272 11.30 7.46 11.42
N ASP A 273 10.24 7.92 12.05
CA ASP A 273 9.11 8.54 11.36
C ASP A 273 9.64 9.71 10.55
N HIS A 274 9.95 9.48 9.28
CA HIS A 274 10.28 10.56 8.38
C HIS A 274 8.96 11.23 8.04
N LYS A 275 8.57 12.21 8.87
CA LYS A 275 7.60 13.22 8.46
C LYS A 275 8.31 14.10 7.45
N TYR A 276 8.36 13.65 6.19
CA TYR A 276 8.77 14.51 5.10
C TYR A 276 7.71 15.61 4.97
N LEU A 277 8.08 16.80 5.44
CA LEU A 277 7.36 18.05 5.14
C LEU A 277 7.69 18.56 3.72
N GLU A 278 8.50 17.81 2.97
CA GLU A 278 8.84 18.10 1.58
C GLU A 278 7.86 17.39 0.66
N THR A 279 7.35 18.12 -0.34
CA THR A 279 6.45 17.58 -1.37
C THR A 279 7.14 16.44 -2.13
N ILE A 280 6.60 15.23 -2.02
CA ILE A 280 7.07 14.07 -2.79
C ILE A 280 6.72 14.28 -4.26
N ARG A 281 7.74 14.24 -5.14
CA ARG A 281 7.60 14.49 -6.59
C ARG A 281 7.74 13.25 -7.45
N ALA A 282 8.20 12.14 -6.87
CA ALA A 282 8.40 10.85 -7.52
C ALA A 282 8.43 9.76 -6.44
N ASP A 283 8.28 8.51 -6.86
CA ASP A 283 8.37 7.36 -5.96
C ASP A 283 9.66 7.41 -5.12
N THR A 284 9.49 7.30 -3.81
CA THR A 284 10.61 7.30 -2.86
C THR A 284 10.57 6.01 -2.07
N TYR A 285 11.50 5.11 -2.40
CA TYR A 285 11.66 3.79 -1.79
C TYR A 285 12.69 3.80 -0.67
N LYS A 286 12.68 2.77 0.18
CA LYS A 286 13.73 2.59 1.19
C LYS A 286 15.08 2.42 0.49
N SER A 287 16.07 3.19 0.91
CA SER A 287 17.43 3.08 0.36
C SER A 287 18.01 1.67 0.60
N ASP A 288 19.00 1.28 -0.22
CA ASP A 288 19.75 0.02 -0.07
C ASP A 288 20.33 -0.22 1.33
N ASN A 289 20.48 0.82 2.15
CA ASN A 289 20.92 0.69 3.55
C ASN A 289 19.90 -0.04 4.45
N TYR A 290 18.66 -0.23 4.00
CA TYR A 290 17.63 -1.01 4.68
C TYR A 290 17.49 -2.43 4.15
N ASN A 291 18.33 -2.84 3.19
CA ASN A 291 18.27 -4.17 2.59
C ASN A 291 19.33 -5.09 3.21
N LEU A 292 18.89 -6.23 3.77
CA LEU A 292 19.77 -7.15 4.50
C LEU A 292 20.76 -7.86 3.57
N LEU A 293 20.39 -8.14 2.31
CA LEU A 293 21.28 -8.72 1.30
C LEU A 293 22.37 -7.71 0.86
N LYS A 294 22.09 -6.42 0.98
CA LYS A 294 23.04 -5.33 0.68
C LYS A 294 23.69 -4.73 1.93
N SER A 295 23.48 -5.31 3.11
CA SER A 295 23.99 -4.80 4.39
C SER A 295 25.51 -4.63 4.35
N ARG A 296 26.04 -3.62 5.04
CA ARG A 296 27.50 -3.47 5.21
C ARG A 296 28.11 -4.60 6.05
N SER A 297 27.31 -5.22 6.92
CA SER A 297 27.73 -6.35 7.73
C SER A 297 27.70 -7.66 6.93
N GLU A 298 28.84 -8.32 6.79
CA GLU A 298 28.95 -9.62 6.12
C GLU A 298 28.10 -10.70 6.82
N ALA A 299 28.06 -10.68 8.15
CA ALA A 299 27.23 -11.60 8.92
C ALA A 299 25.74 -11.44 8.59
N VAL A 300 25.26 -10.21 8.44
CA VAL A 300 23.86 -9.91 8.08
C VAL A 300 23.57 -10.35 6.64
N ARG A 301 24.49 -10.12 5.70
CA ARG A 301 24.33 -10.60 4.31
C ARG A 301 24.28 -12.13 4.24
N ASN A 302 25.14 -12.81 4.98
CA ASN A 302 25.16 -14.28 5.03
C ASN A 302 23.87 -14.83 5.64
N LEU A 303 23.37 -14.20 6.70
CA LEU A 303 22.06 -14.51 7.29
C LEU A 303 20.93 -14.36 6.26
N ALA A 304 20.86 -13.20 5.59
CA ALA A 304 19.84 -12.94 4.58
C ALA A 304 19.93 -13.95 3.43
N THR A 305 21.14 -14.26 2.96
CA THR A 305 21.34 -15.25 1.89
C THR A 305 20.83 -16.64 2.30
N ALA A 306 21.06 -17.06 3.55
CA ALA A 306 20.55 -18.33 4.07
C ALA A 306 19.02 -18.37 4.09
N ILE A 307 18.40 -17.27 4.54
CA ILE A 307 16.94 -17.11 4.55
C ILE A 307 16.34 -17.31 3.14
N TYR A 308 16.87 -16.61 2.14
CA TYR A 308 16.32 -16.68 0.77
C TYR A 308 16.65 -18.01 0.07
N SER A 309 17.75 -18.67 0.44
CA SER A 309 18.09 -19.99 -0.10
C SER A 309 17.15 -21.10 0.42
N ASP A 310 16.72 -21.01 1.68
CA ASP A 310 15.77 -21.96 2.27
C ASP A 310 14.36 -21.79 1.69
N ILE A 311 13.96 -20.55 1.37
CA ILE A 311 12.67 -20.23 0.72
C ILE A 311 12.57 -20.89 -0.67
N ASP A 312 13.64 -20.82 -1.47
CA ASP A 312 13.66 -21.45 -2.80
C ASP A 312 13.54 -22.98 -2.73
N HIS A 313 13.95 -23.62 -1.63
CA HIS A 313 13.83 -25.06 -1.44
C HIS A 313 12.41 -25.52 -1.05
N ASP A 314 11.67 -24.74 -0.27
CA ASP A 314 10.29 -25.08 0.13
C ASP A 314 9.24 -24.82 -0.98
N LEU A 315 9.62 -24.12 -2.06
CA LEU A 315 8.78 -23.82 -3.22
C LEU A 315 9.01 -24.77 -4.43
N THR A 316 9.94 -25.73 -4.32
CA THR A 316 10.25 -26.75 -5.35
C THR A 316 9.82 -28.15 -4.95
#